data_AF-A0A7S1CU91-F1
#
_entry.id   AF-A0A7S1CU91-F1
#
_cell.length_a   1.000
_cell.length_b   1.000
_cell.length_c   1.000
_cell.angle_alpha   90.00
_cell.angle_beta   90.00
_cell.angle_gamma   90.00
#
_symmetry.space_group_name_H-M   'P 1'
#
loop_
_entity.id
_entity.type
_entity.pdbx_description
1 polymer ?
#
loop_
_entity_poly.entity_id
_entity_poly.type
_entity_poly.pdbx_seq_one_letter_code
_entity_poly.pdbx_strand_id
1 'polypeptide(L)'
;VEGDFMDLAKFPHLWNLCLVDTSVTGDIRDIGSDDFVALQEIDLPDAVYGGSGHKFQHISEVPTFMDEIYCIAKRNPPVLGCCYWHLSENSPDNYDMTVSDDVDDDETPEPPFDVLLVHAGSRLGWRWSWKGDFIDAAPGEPNFEHVSCEVNWLDPEPKKDSSDYELYSQELKQIEKEINFFKGFHEPPTAE
;
A
#
# COMPACT_ATOMS: atom_id res chain seq x y z
N VAL A 1 20.78 -15.23 -6.22
CA VAL A 1 19.71 -16.17 -6.67
C VAL A 1 19.01 -15.47 -7.82
N GLU A 2 18.79 -16.17 -8.92
CA GLU A 2 18.17 -15.65 -10.15
C GLU A 2 17.05 -16.58 -10.61
N GLY A 3 16.16 -16.10 -11.48
CA GLY A 3 15.02 -16.87 -12.00
C GLY A 3 13.72 -16.08 -11.96
N ASP A 4 12.61 -16.75 -12.23
CA ASP A 4 11.26 -16.22 -12.07
C ASP A 4 10.67 -16.74 -10.75
N PHE A 5 10.11 -15.86 -9.91
CA PHE A 5 9.51 -16.31 -8.65
C PHE A 5 8.31 -17.24 -8.88
N MET A 6 7.64 -17.15 -10.02
CA MET A 6 6.52 -18.03 -10.40
C MET A 6 6.94 -19.48 -10.60
N ASP A 7 8.23 -19.78 -10.75
CA ASP A 7 8.74 -21.16 -10.72
C ASP A 7 8.46 -21.86 -9.37
N LEU A 8 8.19 -21.08 -8.31
CA LEU A 8 7.84 -21.56 -6.97
C LEU A 8 6.33 -21.66 -6.73
N ALA A 9 5.49 -21.26 -7.69
CA ALA A 9 4.03 -21.15 -7.52
C ALA A 9 3.34 -22.48 -7.18
N LYS A 10 3.90 -23.60 -7.64
CA LYS A 10 3.30 -24.94 -7.48
C LYS A 10 3.74 -25.67 -6.21
N PHE A 11 4.45 -25.00 -5.30
CA PHE A 11 4.86 -25.59 -4.02
C PHE A 11 3.69 -25.55 -3.02
N PRO A 12 3.02 -26.68 -2.72
CA PRO A 12 1.74 -26.68 -1.98
C PRO A 12 1.88 -26.35 -0.48
N HIS A 13 3.11 -26.32 0.03
CA HIS A 13 3.41 -26.06 1.43
C HIS A 13 4.30 -24.82 1.63
N LEU A 14 4.51 -24.03 0.57
CA LEU A 14 5.23 -22.77 0.67
C LEU A 14 4.33 -21.76 1.39
N TRP A 15 4.70 -21.42 2.62
CA TRP A 15 3.90 -20.59 3.53
C TRP A 15 4.47 -19.18 3.72
N ASN A 16 5.78 -19.02 3.55
CA ASN A 16 6.48 -17.75 3.54
C ASN A 16 7.50 -17.78 2.39
N LEU A 17 7.55 -16.72 1.60
CA LEU A 17 8.51 -16.55 0.52
C LEU A 17 9.16 -15.18 0.62
N CYS A 18 10.40 -15.13 1.09
CA CYS A 18 11.21 -13.92 1.14
C CYS A 18 12.35 -14.03 0.11
N LEU A 19 12.35 -13.14 -0.87
CA LEU A 19 13.31 -13.06 -1.98
C LEU A 19 13.98 -11.67 -2.08
N VAL A 20 13.93 -10.88 -1.00
CA VAL A 20 14.64 -9.60 -0.88
C VAL A 20 16.14 -9.79 -1.14
N ASP A 21 16.79 -8.77 -1.68
CA ASP A 21 18.22 -8.77 -2.04
C ASP A 21 18.61 -9.87 -3.03
N THR A 22 17.66 -10.34 -3.86
CA THR A 22 17.92 -11.26 -4.96
C THR A 22 17.70 -10.61 -6.32
N SER A 23 18.19 -11.26 -7.39
CA SER A 23 17.95 -10.83 -8.77
C SER A 23 16.81 -11.63 -9.41
N VAL A 24 15.86 -12.11 -8.59
CA VAL A 24 14.66 -12.79 -9.08
C VAL A 24 13.76 -11.76 -9.77
N THR A 25 13.12 -12.20 -10.84
CA THR A 25 12.23 -11.40 -11.68
C THR A 25 10.83 -12.00 -11.69
N GLY A 26 9.89 -11.31 -12.35
CA GLY A 26 8.52 -11.76 -12.55
C GLY A 26 7.53 -10.61 -12.45
N ASP A 27 6.25 -10.94 -12.39
CA ASP A 27 5.16 -10.00 -12.19
C ASP A 27 4.18 -10.53 -11.14
N ILE A 28 3.87 -9.74 -10.10
CA ILE A 28 2.95 -10.17 -9.04
C ILE A 28 1.55 -10.45 -9.58
N ARG A 29 1.17 -9.81 -10.70
CA ARG A 29 -0.14 -9.99 -11.36
C ARG A 29 -0.28 -11.35 -12.01
N ASP A 30 0.82 -12.06 -12.25
CA ASP A 30 0.81 -13.42 -12.80
C ASP A 30 0.37 -14.46 -11.76
N ILE A 31 0.25 -14.10 -10.48
CA ILE A 31 -0.23 -15.01 -9.43
C ILE A 31 -1.72 -15.33 -9.67
N GLY A 32 -1.99 -16.55 -10.12
CA GLY A 32 -3.34 -17.06 -10.29
C GLY A 32 -3.99 -17.56 -8.99
N SER A 33 -5.28 -17.88 -9.08
CA SER A 33 -6.07 -18.38 -7.93
C SER A 33 -5.50 -19.67 -7.31
N ASP A 34 -4.84 -20.49 -8.13
CA ASP A 34 -4.33 -21.82 -7.76
C ASP A 34 -2.82 -21.82 -7.48
N ASP A 35 -2.17 -20.66 -7.55
CA ASP A 35 -0.75 -20.48 -7.28
C ASP A 35 -0.53 -20.12 -5.82
N PHE A 36 0.52 -20.64 -5.17
CA PHE A 36 0.85 -20.28 -3.79
C PHE A 36 -0.29 -20.52 -2.79
N VAL A 37 -0.99 -21.66 -2.91
CA VAL A 37 -2.22 -21.97 -2.13
C VAL A 37 -2.07 -21.90 -0.60
N ALA A 38 -0.86 -22.10 -0.09
CA ALA A 38 -0.55 -22.07 1.34
C ALA A 38 0.20 -20.81 1.78
N LEU A 39 0.51 -19.90 0.86
CA LEU A 39 1.35 -18.73 1.12
C LEU A 39 0.59 -17.72 1.99
N GLN A 40 1.25 -17.27 3.05
CA GLN A 40 0.74 -16.27 3.99
C GLN A 40 1.50 -14.96 3.94
N GLU A 41 2.72 -14.99 3.43
CA GLU A 41 3.61 -13.83 3.39
C GLU A 41 4.50 -13.94 2.16
N ILE A 42 4.56 -12.86 1.37
CA ILE A 42 5.45 -12.74 0.22
C ILE A 42 6.23 -11.43 0.34
N ASP A 43 7.54 -11.53 0.16
CA ASP A 43 8.43 -10.38 0.09
C ASP A 43 9.31 -10.54 -1.15
N LEU A 44 9.03 -9.74 -2.16
CA LEU A 44 9.64 -9.82 -3.50
C LEU A 44 10.57 -8.63 -3.71
N PRO A 45 11.72 -8.83 -4.41
CA PRO A 45 12.63 -7.74 -4.71
C PRO A 45 11.99 -6.74 -5.68
N ASP A 46 12.53 -5.53 -5.73
CA ASP A 46 12.08 -4.44 -6.62
C ASP A 46 12.18 -4.79 -8.12
N ALA A 47 13.01 -5.77 -8.47
CA ALA A 47 13.12 -6.35 -9.80
C ALA A 47 11.86 -7.14 -10.25
N VAL A 48 10.97 -7.52 -9.32
CA VAL A 48 9.66 -8.07 -9.63
C VAL A 48 8.66 -6.92 -9.81
N TYR A 49 7.90 -6.92 -10.91
CA TYR A 49 6.85 -5.93 -11.11
C TYR A 49 5.78 -6.07 -10.02
N GLY A 50 5.54 -4.99 -9.27
CA GLY A 50 4.67 -5.00 -8.08
C GLY A 50 5.30 -5.59 -6.81
N GLY A 51 6.60 -5.91 -6.81
CA GLY A 51 7.34 -6.28 -5.61
C GLY A 51 7.47 -5.14 -4.59
N SER A 52 8.08 -5.42 -3.44
CA SER A 52 8.23 -4.43 -2.37
C SER A 52 9.12 -3.27 -2.84
N GLY A 53 8.64 -2.03 -2.64
CA GLY A 53 9.31 -0.83 -3.12
C GLY A 53 9.16 -0.58 -4.63
N HIS A 54 8.26 -1.29 -5.32
CA HIS A 54 8.00 -1.00 -6.74
C HIS A 54 7.47 0.43 -6.94
N LYS A 55 7.93 1.06 -8.03
CA LYS A 55 7.77 2.48 -8.30
C LYS A 55 6.82 2.75 -9.46
N PHE A 56 5.70 3.41 -9.20
CA PHE A 56 4.80 3.89 -10.24
C PHE A 56 5.37 5.12 -10.94
N GLN A 57 5.17 5.21 -12.26
CA GLN A 57 5.55 6.42 -12.99
C GLN A 57 4.45 7.47 -12.95
N HIS A 58 3.20 7.07 -12.74
CA HIS A 58 2.08 8.00 -12.66
C HIS A 58 1.10 7.61 -11.55
N ILE A 59 0.48 8.61 -10.93
CA ILE A 59 -0.62 8.41 -9.95
C ILE A 59 -1.75 7.58 -10.59
N SER A 60 -2.04 7.84 -11.87
CA SER A 60 -3.10 7.16 -12.62
C SER A 60 -2.87 5.67 -12.91
N GLU A 61 -1.66 5.14 -12.69
CA GLU A 61 -1.37 3.70 -12.85
C GLU A 61 -1.93 2.86 -11.69
N VAL A 62 -2.00 3.46 -10.50
CA VAL A 62 -2.31 2.75 -9.25
C VAL A 62 -3.69 2.10 -9.23
N PRO A 63 -4.79 2.75 -9.66
CA PRO A 63 -6.10 2.12 -9.66
C PRO A 63 -6.14 0.82 -10.48
N THR A 64 -5.55 0.83 -11.67
CA THR A 64 -5.52 -0.36 -12.55
C THR A 64 -4.68 -1.46 -11.93
N PHE A 65 -3.51 -1.12 -11.39
CA PHE A 65 -2.66 -2.08 -10.70
C PHE A 65 -3.37 -2.73 -9.51
N MET A 66 -4.09 -1.93 -8.70
CA MET A 66 -4.83 -2.42 -7.53
C MET A 66 -5.97 -3.36 -7.91
N ASP A 67 -6.69 -3.08 -9.00
CA ASP A 67 -7.70 -3.98 -9.54
C ASP A 67 -7.09 -5.33 -10.00
N GLU A 68 -5.89 -5.30 -10.60
CA GLU A 68 -5.19 -6.50 -11.06
C GLU A 68 -4.71 -7.39 -9.89
N ILE A 69 -4.27 -6.79 -8.78
CA ILE A 69 -3.79 -7.54 -7.61
C ILE A 69 -4.88 -7.84 -6.56
N TYR A 70 -6.09 -7.30 -6.74
CA TYR A 70 -7.20 -7.45 -5.80
C TYR A 70 -7.47 -8.91 -5.43
N CYS A 71 -7.49 -9.82 -6.41
CA CYS A 71 -7.74 -11.24 -6.17
C CYS A 71 -6.70 -11.86 -5.22
N ILE A 72 -5.43 -11.45 -5.34
CA ILE A 72 -4.32 -11.94 -4.53
C ILE A 72 -4.45 -11.41 -3.10
N ALA A 73 -4.64 -10.10 -2.97
CA ALA A 73 -4.84 -9.42 -1.70
C ALA A 73 -6.07 -9.96 -0.94
N LYS A 74 -7.17 -10.22 -1.66
CA LYS A 74 -8.42 -10.72 -1.08
C LYS A 74 -8.32 -12.17 -0.60
N ARG A 75 -7.57 -13.01 -1.33
CA ARG A 75 -7.45 -14.45 -1.03
C ARG A 75 -6.82 -14.68 0.33
N ASN A 76 -5.80 -13.91 0.67
CA ASN A 76 -5.12 -14.01 1.96
C ASN A 76 -4.57 -12.63 2.34
N PRO A 77 -5.31 -11.84 3.13
CA PRO A 77 -4.97 -10.47 3.53
C PRO A 77 -3.50 -10.22 3.93
N PRO A 78 -2.83 -11.09 4.73
CA PRO A 78 -1.42 -10.88 5.09
C PRO A 78 -0.41 -11.13 3.96
N VAL A 79 -0.78 -11.76 2.83
CA VAL A 79 0.20 -12.15 1.80
C VAL A 79 0.97 -10.94 1.28
N LEU A 80 0.28 -9.83 1.01
CA LEU A 80 0.90 -8.60 0.53
C LEU A 80 1.20 -7.60 1.66
N GLY A 81 1.16 -8.02 2.93
CA GLY A 81 1.32 -7.13 4.08
C GLY A 81 2.69 -6.45 4.15
N CYS A 82 3.72 -7.04 3.54
CA CYS A 82 5.07 -6.47 3.46
C CYS A 82 5.31 -5.66 2.17
N CYS A 83 4.36 -5.69 1.23
CA CYS A 83 4.46 -4.92 0.00
C CYS A 83 4.01 -3.49 0.25
N TYR A 84 4.89 -2.55 -0.07
CA TYR A 84 4.54 -1.15 -0.23
C TYR A 84 4.98 -0.70 -1.63
N TRP A 85 4.26 0.26 -2.17
CA TRP A 85 4.56 0.87 -3.45
C TRP A 85 4.70 2.37 -3.28
N HIS A 86 5.37 3.02 -4.20
CA HIS A 86 5.48 4.48 -4.15
C HIS A 86 5.57 5.10 -5.52
N LEU A 87 5.27 6.39 -5.61
CA LEU A 87 5.51 7.17 -6.81
C LEU A 87 7.01 7.36 -7.02
N SER A 88 7.46 7.21 -8.26
CA SER A 88 8.86 7.44 -8.61
C SER A 88 9.28 8.88 -8.30
N GLU A 89 10.49 9.07 -7.76
CA GLU A 89 11.11 10.39 -7.61
C GLU A 89 11.27 11.14 -8.94
N ASN A 90 11.33 10.40 -10.05
CA ASN A 90 11.42 10.97 -11.41
C ASN A 90 10.06 11.05 -12.12
N SER A 91 8.97 10.73 -11.42
CA SER A 91 7.62 10.83 -11.98
C SER A 91 7.31 12.29 -12.33
N PRO A 92 6.65 12.56 -13.46
CA PRO A 92 6.12 13.90 -13.74
C PRO A 92 5.00 14.32 -12.78
N ASP A 93 4.41 13.36 -12.06
CA ASP A 93 3.41 13.61 -11.02
C ASP A 93 4.07 13.83 -9.65
N ASN A 94 5.40 13.67 -9.54
CA ASN A 94 6.14 14.00 -8.33
C ASN A 94 6.43 15.50 -8.31
N TYR A 95 5.77 16.19 -7.38
CA TYR A 95 5.98 17.61 -7.13
C TYR A 95 6.60 17.78 -5.74
N ASP A 96 7.69 18.54 -5.70
CA ASP A 96 8.26 19.04 -4.45
C ASP A 96 7.34 20.16 -3.96
N MET A 97 6.72 19.98 -2.80
CA MET A 97 6.09 21.08 -2.09
C MET A 97 7.21 21.89 -1.47
N THR A 98 7.91 22.67 -2.32
CA THR A 98 9.04 23.48 -1.92
C THR A 98 8.61 24.34 -0.74
N VAL A 99 9.12 23.98 0.44
CA VAL A 99 8.97 24.75 1.66
C VAL A 99 9.52 26.13 1.33
N SER A 100 8.66 27.14 1.32
CA SER A 100 9.12 28.50 1.08
C SER A 100 10.11 28.88 2.19
N ASP A 101 11.33 29.27 1.82
CA ASP A 101 12.42 29.66 2.75
C ASP A 101 12.07 30.83 3.71
N ASP A 102 10.87 31.40 3.63
CA ASP A 102 10.53 32.72 4.17
C ASP A 102 9.36 32.76 5.19
N VAL A 103 8.89 31.65 5.79
CA VAL A 103 7.85 31.74 6.84
C VAL A 103 8.01 30.74 7.98
N ASP A 104 8.07 31.28 9.21
CA ASP A 104 7.94 30.60 10.51
C ASP A 104 6.48 30.09 10.79
N ASP A 105 5.67 29.72 9.78
CA ASP A 105 4.27 29.29 9.99
C ASP A 105 3.92 28.01 9.21
N ASP A 106 3.42 27.02 9.96
CA ASP A 106 2.72 25.78 9.58
C ASP A 106 3.31 24.91 8.46
N GLU A 107 3.99 23.85 8.91
CA GLU A 107 4.41 22.64 8.19
C GLU A 107 3.36 22.18 7.17
N THR A 108 3.52 22.58 5.91
CA THR A 108 2.71 21.99 4.85
C THR A 108 3.20 20.54 4.69
N PRO A 109 2.35 19.54 4.90
CA PRO A 109 2.80 18.15 4.86
C PRO A 109 3.21 17.76 3.45
N GLU A 110 4.24 16.92 3.40
CA GLU A 110 4.70 16.34 2.15
C GLU A 110 3.57 15.57 1.46
N PRO A 111 3.56 15.54 0.11
CA PRO A 111 2.59 14.74 -0.63
C PRO A 111 2.64 13.25 -0.25
N PRO A 112 1.49 12.57 -0.18
CA PRO A 112 1.42 11.17 0.19
C PRO A 112 1.77 10.32 -1.03
N PHE A 113 3.06 10.06 -1.26
CA PHE A 113 3.51 9.33 -2.45
C PHE A 113 3.69 7.82 -2.25
N ASP A 114 3.45 7.30 -1.06
CA ASP A 114 3.39 5.84 -0.84
C ASP A 114 1.96 5.32 -1.02
N VAL A 115 1.86 4.06 -1.40
CA VAL A 115 0.59 3.36 -1.59
C VAL A 115 0.58 2.12 -0.71
N LEU A 116 -0.47 2.00 0.10
CA LEU A 116 -0.64 0.91 1.06
C LEU A 116 -2.01 0.25 0.89
N LEU A 117 -2.07 -1.06 1.13
CA LEU A 117 -3.33 -1.77 1.33
C LEU A 117 -3.89 -1.46 2.72
N VAL A 118 -5.21 -1.30 2.80
CA VAL A 118 -5.92 -0.95 4.03
C VAL A 118 -7.04 -1.95 4.26
N HIS A 119 -7.18 -2.41 5.51
CA HIS A 119 -8.23 -3.32 5.94
C HIS A 119 -9.12 -2.65 6.98
N ALA A 120 -10.43 -2.84 6.84
CA ALA A 120 -11.41 -2.58 7.90
C ALA A 120 -12.36 -3.78 8.00
N GLY A 121 -12.14 -4.63 8.99
CA GLY A 121 -12.74 -5.95 9.11
C GLY A 121 -12.43 -6.80 7.88
N SER A 122 -13.48 -7.26 7.18
CA SER A 122 -13.35 -8.03 5.94
C SER A 122 -13.24 -7.17 4.67
N ARG A 123 -13.31 -5.84 4.80
CA ARG A 123 -13.28 -4.89 3.68
C ARG A 123 -11.84 -4.50 3.36
N LEU A 124 -11.44 -4.71 2.11
CA LEU A 124 -10.15 -4.32 1.55
C LEU A 124 -10.28 -3.01 0.74
N GLY A 125 -9.29 -2.16 0.89
CA GLY A 125 -9.06 -0.99 0.05
C GLY A 125 -7.57 -0.68 -0.04
N TRP A 126 -7.26 0.46 -0.64
CA TRP A 126 -5.91 1.00 -0.70
C TRP A 126 -5.95 2.53 -0.56
N ARG A 127 -4.86 3.15 -0.15
CA ARG A 127 -4.77 4.61 -0.06
C ARG A 127 -3.37 5.10 -0.36
N TRP A 128 -3.29 6.37 -0.69
CA TRP A 128 -2.05 7.13 -0.68
C TRP A 128 -1.73 7.59 0.74
N SER A 129 -0.48 7.41 1.17
CA SER A 129 0.01 7.80 2.50
C SER A 129 1.41 8.36 2.42
N TRP A 130 1.81 9.09 3.45
CA TRP A 130 3.20 9.46 3.67
C TRP A 130 3.96 8.35 4.43
N LYS A 131 5.27 8.27 4.21
CA LYS A 131 6.21 7.17 4.55
C LYS A 131 6.43 6.88 6.04
N GLY A 132 5.53 7.30 6.91
CA GLY A 132 5.67 7.21 8.37
C GLY A 132 5.40 5.82 8.96
N ASP A 133 4.78 4.90 8.23
CA ASP A 133 4.29 3.64 8.82
C ASP A 133 5.39 2.59 9.12
N PHE A 134 6.65 2.84 8.72
CA PHE A 134 7.76 1.89 8.89
C PHE A 134 8.89 2.34 9.82
N ILE A 135 8.82 3.56 10.38
CA ILE A 135 9.84 4.02 11.31
C ILE A 135 9.22 4.04 12.70
N ASP A 136 9.65 3.11 13.55
CA ASP A 136 9.55 3.22 15.00
C ASP A 136 10.00 4.64 15.38
N ALA A 137 9.05 5.55 15.59
CA ALA A 137 9.35 6.90 16.03
C ALA A 137 10.21 6.74 17.30
N ALA A 138 11.47 7.16 17.22
CA ALA A 138 12.37 7.05 18.35
C ALA A 138 11.72 7.80 19.53
N PRO A 139 11.78 7.27 20.76
CA PRO A 139 11.12 7.91 21.89
C PRO A 139 11.59 9.37 22.03
N GLY A 140 10.69 10.32 21.77
CA GLY A 140 10.98 11.75 21.85
C GLY A 140 10.98 12.52 20.52
N GLU A 141 10.86 11.85 19.37
CA GLU A 141 10.54 12.52 18.09
C GLU A 141 9.09 13.04 18.14
N PRO A 142 8.79 14.20 17.52
CA PRO A 142 7.42 14.64 17.37
C PRO A 142 6.62 13.55 16.63
N ASN A 143 5.43 13.23 17.16
CA ASN A 143 4.48 12.41 16.41
C ASN A 143 4.10 13.22 15.16
N PHE A 144 4.81 13.02 14.05
CA PHE A 144 4.32 13.50 12.77
C PHE A 144 2.93 12.90 12.59
N GLU A 145 1.93 13.75 12.48
CA GLU A 145 0.56 13.29 12.24
C GLU A 145 0.59 12.50 10.94
N HIS A 146 0.12 11.25 10.97
CA HIS A 146 0.02 10.43 9.76
C HIS A 146 -0.80 11.20 8.73
N VAL A 147 -0.22 11.43 7.57
CA VAL A 147 -0.88 12.17 6.50
C VAL A 147 -1.25 11.18 5.40
N SER A 148 -2.53 10.92 5.26
CA SER A 148 -3.07 9.99 4.27
C SER A 148 -4.27 10.57 3.55
N CYS A 149 -4.41 10.17 2.28
CA CYS A 149 -5.65 10.35 1.52
C CYS A 149 -6.75 9.41 2.02
N GLU A 150 -7.98 9.67 1.60
CA GLU A 150 -9.11 8.78 1.80
C GLU A 150 -8.92 7.44 1.08
N VAL A 151 -9.41 6.37 1.73
CA VAL A 151 -9.27 5.01 1.21
C VAL A 151 -10.12 4.81 -0.05
N ASN A 152 -9.48 4.30 -1.10
CA ASN A 152 -10.12 3.72 -2.27
C ASN A 152 -10.53 2.28 -1.95
N TRP A 153 -11.81 2.09 -1.60
CA TRP A 153 -12.33 0.78 -1.22
C TRP A 153 -12.58 -0.10 -2.45
N LEU A 154 -11.98 -1.29 -2.45
CA LEU A 154 -12.18 -2.32 -3.48
C LEU A 154 -13.43 -3.16 -3.17
N ASP A 155 -13.68 -3.40 -1.89
CA ASP A 155 -14.86 -4.13 -1.42
C ASP A 155 -16.05 -3.22 -1.11
N PRO A 156 -17.30 -3.70 -1.29
CA PRO A 156 -18.48 -3.03 -0.79
C PRO A 156 -18.48 -2.99 0.74
N GLU A 157 -19.19 -2.01 1.30
CA GLU A 157 -19.38 -1.93 2.75
C GLU A 157 -20.12 -3.18 3.29
N PRO A 158 -19.67 -3.77 4.42
CA PRO A 158 -20.37 -4.90 5.03
C PRO A 158 -21.76 -4.49 5.53
N LYS A 159 -22.70 -5.46 5.54
CA LYS A 159 -24.05 -5.20 6.02
C LYS A 159 -24.08 -5.01 7.53
N LYS A 160 -24.90 -4.07 8.01
CA LYS A 160 -25.01 -3.69 9.44
C LYS A 160 -25.38 -4.84 10.38
N ASP A 161 -26.04 -5.86 9.85
CA ASP A 161 -26.50 -7.06 10.55
C ASP A 161 -25.53 -8.24 10.46
N SER A 162 -24.37 -8.07 9.80
CA SER A 162 -23.31 -9.08 9.76
C SER A 162 -22.44 -9.07 11.02
N SER A 163 -21.84 -10.22 11.35
CA SER A 163 -20.84 -10.33 12.42
C SER A 163 -19.63 -9.42 12.20
N ASP A 164 -19.33 -9.10 10.96
CA ASP A 164 -18.11 -8.39 10.57
C ASP A 164 -18.25 -6.87 10.70
N TYR A 165 -19.50 -6.37 10.81
CA TYR A 165 -19.77 -4.93 10.81
C TYR A 165 -19.24 -4.21 12.04
N GLU A 166 -19.24 -4.87 13.20
CA GLU A 166 -18.72 -4.29 14.45
C GLU A 166 -17.21 -4.03 14.33
N LEU A 167 -16.46 -5.04 13.84
CA LEU A 167 -15.02 -4.92 13.60
C LEU A 167 -14.72 -3.87 12.54
N TYR A 168 -15.42 -3.92 11.40
CA TYR A 168 -15.32 -2.90 10.35
C TYR A 168 -15.55 -1.49 10.91
N SER A 169 -16.62 -1.27 11.68
CA SER A 169 -16.96 0.05 12.22
C SER A 169 -15.93 0.57 13.21
N GLN A 170 -15.27 -0.33 13.95
CA GLN A 170 -14.21 0.03 14.89
C GLN A 170 -12.93 0.41 14.15
N GLU A 171 -12.50 -0.40 13.18
CA GLU A 171 -11.28 -0.17 12.40
C GLU A 171 -11.42 1.03 11.47
N LEU A 172 -12.59 1.22 10.85
CA LEU A 172 -12.88 2.40 10.03
C LEU A 172 -12.69 3.69 10.82
N LYS A 173 -13.17 3.75 12.08
CA LYS A 173 -12.96 4.91 12.95
C LYS A 173 -11.50 5.16 13.29
N GLN A 174 -10.66 4.14 13.24
CA GLN A 174 -9.22 4.30 13.46
C GLN A 174 -8.55 4.86 12.20
N ILE A 175 -8.86 4.27 11.04
CA ILE A 175 -8.42 4.75 9.73
C ILE A 175 -8.83 6.22 9.50
N GLU A 176 -10.06 6.59 9.84
CA GLU A 176 -10.56 7.97 9.68
C GLU A 176 -9.81 9.00 10.54
N LYS A 177 -9.16 8.60 11.63
CA LYS A 177 -8.32 9.51 12.43
C LYS A 177 -6.97 9.79 11.79
N GLU A 178 -6.52 8.92 10.91
CA GLU A 178 -5.26 9.05 10.16
C GLU A 178 -5.44 9.90 8.88
N ILE A 179 -6.69 10.20 8.52
CA ILE A 179 -7.03 11.09 7.41
C ILE A 179 -7.20 12.50 7.97
N ASN A 180 -6.09 13.23 8.10
CA ASN A 180 -6.12 14.62 8.56
C ASN A 180 -6.04 15.62 7.39
N PHE A 181 -4.83 15.91 6.91
CA PHE A 181 -4.60 17.01 5.96
C PHE A 181 -5.23 16.80 4.57
N PHE A 182 -5.19 15.56 4.04
CA PHE A 182 -5.73 15.22 2.72
C PHE A 182 -7.16 14.71 2.76
N LYS A 183 -7.96 15.14 3.74
CA LYS A 183 -9.38 14.79 3.81
C LYS A 183 -10.12 15.30 2.58
N GLY A 184 -10.99 14.46 2.00
CA GLY A 184 -11.70 14.72 0.75
C GLY A 184 -10.91 14.40 -0.53
N PHE A 185 -9.65 13.95 -0.41
CA PHE A 185 -8.82 13.52 -1.54
C PHE A 185 -8.63 12.01 -1.50
N HIS A 186 -8.83 11.34 -2.63
CA HIS A 186 -8.53 9.91 -2.82
C HIS A 186 -7.19 9.67 -3.54
N GLU A 187 -6.56 10.74 -4.01
CA GLU A 187 -5.29 10.78 -4.73
C GLU A 187 -4.48 12.00 -4.24
N PRO A 188 -3.14 12.00 -4.36
CA PRO A 188 -2.32 13.14 -3.99
C PRO A 188 -2.77 14.39 -4.77
N PRO A 189 -3.01 15.53 -4.10
CA PRO A 189 -3.50 16.73 -4.77
C PRO A 189 -2.42 17.32 -5.66
N THR A 190 -2.68 17.45 -6.97
CA THR A 190 -1.71 18.06 -7.89
C THR A 190 -1.37 19.50 -7.50
N ALA A 191 -0.11 19.90 -7.66
CA ALA A 191 0.28 21.30 -7.54
C ALA A 191 -0.52 22.19 -8.52
N GLU A 192 -1.07 23.30 -8.03
CA GLU A 192 -1.75 24.33 -8.85
C GLU A 192 -0.76 25.22 -9.62
#